data_AF-A0A1G0C2B2-F1
#
_entry.id   AF-A0A1G0C2B2-F1
#
_cell.length_a   1.000
_cell.length_b   1.000
_cell.length_c   1.000
_cell.angle_alpha   90.00
_cell.angle_beta   90.00
_cell.angle_gamma   90.00
#
_symmetry.space_group_name_H-M   'P 1'
#
loop_
_entity.id
_entity.type
_entity.pdbx_description
1 polymer ?
#
loop_
_entity_poly.entity_id
_entity_poly.type
_entity_poly.pdbx_seq_one_letter_code
_entity_poly.pdbx_strand_id
1 'polypeptide(L)'
;MLNELKLPRTLAKRLEKVAAVTHVNPESILKTALTDRLDYLEWKEKAIAEGQADLDNGNVVTSAQIRETLAKQRAQRAAKSKKAA
;
A
#
# COMPACT_ATOMS: atom_id res chain seq x y z
N MET A 1 15.33 -7.94 -24.30
CA MET A 1 14.94 -6.54 -24.54
C MET A 1 14.74 -5.74 -23.24
N LEU A 2 14.43 -6.35 -22.09
CA LEU A 2 14.31 -5.64 -20.80
C LEU A 2 15.65 -5.27 -20.13
N ASN A 3 16.76 -5.89 -20.53
CA ASN A 3 18.07 -5.70 -19.88
C ASN A 3 18.72 -4.33 -20.16
N GLU A 4 18.24 -3.57 -21.16
CA GLU A 4 18.74 -2.24 -21.51
C GLU A 4 17.58 -1.25 -21.64
N LEU A 5 17.12 -0.70 -20.51
CA LEU A 5 16.12 0.37 -20.50
C LEU A 5 16.80 1.73 -20.71
N LYS A 6 16.59 2.34 -21.87
CA LYS A 6 17.08 3.69 -22.14
C LYS A 6 16.23 4.73 -21.41
N LEU A 7 16.82 5.39 -20.42
CA LEU A 7 16.17 6.49 -19.70
C LEU A 7 16.34 7.82 -20.43
N PRO A 8 15.31 8.68 -20.45
CA PRO A 8 15.48 10.07 -20.86
C PRO A 8 16.57 10.77 -20.04
N ARG A 9 17.40 11.57 -20.69
CA ARG A 9 18.58 12.23 -20.08
C ARG A 9 18.22 13.02 -18.81
N THR A 10 17.09 13.71 -18.81
CA THR A 10 16.60 14.47 -17.65
C THR A 10 16.28 13.57 -16.48
N LEU A 11 15.70 12.39 -16.73
CA LEU A 11 15.36 11.43 -15.69
C LEU A 11 16.61 10.77 -15.11
N ALA A 12 17.55 10.37 -15.98
CA ALA A 12 18.84 9.81 -15.56
C ALA A 12 19.60 10.77 -14.62
N LYS A 13 19.72 12.05 -14.99
CA LYS A 13 20.36 13.08 -14.13
C LYS A 13 19.69 13.25 -12.78
N ARG A 14 18.34 13.19 -12.74
CA ARG A 14 17.59 13.29 -11.49
C ARG A 14 17.84 12.07 -10.59
N LEU A 15 17.85 10.87 -11.19
CA LEU A 15 18.14 9.63 -10.48
C LEU A 15 19.57 9.64 -9.91
N GLU A 16 20.56 10.02 -10.70
CA GLU A 16 21.96 10.16 -10.25
C GLU A 16 22.08 11.16 -9.09
N LYS A 17 21.39 12.30 -9.16
CA LYS A 17 21.37 13.29 -8.08
C LYS A 17 20.79 12.70 -6.79
N VAL A 18 19.67 12.00 -6.87
CA VAL A 18 19.03 11.37 -5.69
C VAL A 18 19.95 10.30 -5.11
N ALA A 19 20.48 9.42 -5.97
CA ALA A 19 21.42 8.38 -5.59
C ALA A 19 22.65 8.92 -4.85
N ALA A 20 23.21 10.04 -5.32
CA ALA A 20 24.35 10.70 -4.68
C ALA A 20 24.00 11.25 -3.29
N VAL A 21 22.81 11.83 -3.12
CA VAL A 21 22.34 12.37 -1.83
C VAL A 21 22.03 11.25 -0.83
N THR A 22 21.44 10.15 -1.30
CA THR A 22 21.03 9.04 -0.43
C THR A 22 22.13 8.00 -0.24
N HIS A 23 23.26 8.12 -0.95
CA HIS A 23 24.34 7.12 -0.99
C HIS A 23 23.86 5.71 -1.39
N VAL A 24 22.91 5.63 -2.34
CA VAL A 24 22.36 4.36 -2.84
C VAL A 24 22.65 4.23 -4.34
N ASN A 25 22.91 3.00 -4.81
CA ASN A 25 23.09 2.72 -6.23
C ASN A 25 21.81 3.12 -7.03
N PRO A 26 21.91 3.96 -8.08
CA PRO A 26 20.81 4.30 -8.97
C PRO A 26 20.00 3.10 -9.47
N GLU A 27 20.69 1.99 -9.78
CA GLU A 27 20.06 0.76 -10.26
C GLU A 27 19.19 0.12 -9.18
N SER A 28 19.62 0.16 -7.92
CA SER A 28 18.83 -0.34 -6.79
C SER A 28 17.54 0.47 -6.62
N ILE A 29 17.64 1.80 -6.70
CA ILE A 29 16.47 2.70 -6.64
C ILE A 29 15.47 2.36 -7.75
N LEU A 30 15.94 2.13 -8.99
CA LEU A 30 15.08 1.75 -10.10
C LEU A 30 14.41 0.39 -9.86
N LYS A 31 15.16 -0.62 -9.41
CA LYS A 31 14.62 -1.95 -9.12
C LYS A 31 13.53 -1.86 -8.05
N THR A 32 13.81 -1.21 -6.93
CA THR A 32 12.81 -1.02 -5.86
C THR A 32 11.58 -0.28 -6.38
N ALA A 33 11.75 0.84 -7.08
CA ALA A 33 10.60 1.60 -7.60
C ALA A 33 9.76 0.81 -8.62
N LEU A 34 10.39 -0.05 -9.43
CA LEU A 34 9.69 -0.94 -10.35
C LEU A 34 8.94 -2.04 -9.59
N THR A 35 9.59 -2.70 -8.63
CA THR A 35 8.95 -3.71 -7.77
C THR A 35 7.75 -3.12 -7.06
N ASP A 36 7.91 -2.01 -6.33
CA ASP A 36 6.83 -1.35 -5.59
C ASP A 36 5.65 -1.00 -6.51
N ARG A 37 5.95 -0.57 -7.74
CA ARG A 37 4.91 -0.22 -8.71
C ARG A 37 4.18 -1.45 -9.23
N LEU A 38 4.88 -2.54 -9.51
CA LEU A 38 4.28 -3.78 -9.99
C LEU A 38 3.45 -4.42 -8.88
N ASP A 39 4.01 -4.55 -7.67
CA ASP A 39 3.31 -5.07 -6.49
C ASP A 39 2.01 -4.30 -6.22
N TYR A 40 2.05 -2.96 -6.31
CA TYR A 40 0.85 -2.14 -6.17
C TYR A 40 -0.20 -2.44 -7.25
N LEU A 41 0.22 -2.59 -8.52
CA LEU A 41 -0.71 -2.83 -9.62
C LEU A 41 -1.35 -4.21 -9.51
N GLU A 42 -0.57 -5.23 -9.18
CA GLU A 42 -1.04 -6.60 -8.95
C GLU A 42 -2.01 -6.66 -7.76
N TRP A 43 -1.65 -6.05 -6.63
CA TRP A 43 -2.53 -5.93 -5.48
C TRP A 43 -3.82 -5.19 -5.83
N LYS A 44 -3.72 -4.06 -6.53
CA LYS A 44 -4.88 -3.22 -6.86
C LYS A 44 -5.89 -3.97 -7.72
N GLU A 45 -5.42 -4.67 -8.76
CA GLU A 45 -6.28 -5.46 -9.63
C GLU A 45 -7.03 -6.54 -8.83
N LYS A 46 -6.29 -7.28 -7.99
CA LYS A 46 -6.86 -8.30 -7.11
C LYS A 46 -7.88 -7.71 -6.13
N ALA A 47 -7.54 -6.61 -5.46
CA ALA A 47 -8.41 -5.96 -4.47
C ALA A 47 -9.72 -5.44 -5.10
N ILE A 48 -9.66 -4.94 -6.35
CA ILE A 48 -10.86 -4.53 -7.09
C ILE A 48 -11.73 -5.75 -7.40
N ALA A 49 -11.13 -6.84 -7.88
CA ALA A 49 -11.86 -8.07 -8.17
C ALA A 49 -12.52 -8.67 -6.92
N GLU A 50 -11.80 -8.72 -5.80
CA GLU A 50 -12.33 -9.16 -4.51
C GLU A 50 -13.48 -8.25 -4.03
N GLY A 51 -13.30 -6.93 -4.12
CA GLY A 51 -14.34 -5.98 -3.76
C GLY A 51 -15.60 -6.11 -4.62
N GLN A 52 -15.44 -6.36 -5.92
CA GLN A 52 -16.59 -6.62 -6.81
C GLN A 52 -17.31 -7.91 -6.41
N ALA A 53 -16.57 -8.99 -6.14
CA ALA A 53 -17.16 -10.25 -5.68
C ALA A 53 -17.92 -10.11 -4.35
N ASP A 54 -17.40 -9.30 -3.41
CA ASP A 54 -18.10 -9.01 -2.15
C ASP A 54 -19.40 -8.24 -2.38
N LEU A 55 -19.42 -7.28 -3.32
CA LEU A 55 -20.65 -6.58 -3.71
C LEU A 55 -21.67 -7.56 -4.31
N ASP A 56 -21.24 -8.41 -5.23
CA ASP A 56 -22.11 -9.37 -5.92
C ASP A 56 -22.71 -10.41 -4.95
N ASN A 57 -21.94 -10.80 -3.93
CA ASN A 57 -22.38 -11.73 -2.87
C ASN A 57 -23.17 -11.03 -1.74
N GLY A 58 -23.30 -9.71 -1.75
CA GLY A 58 -23.98 -8.95 -0.70
C GLY A 58 -23.20 -8.83 0.61
N ASN A 59 -21.89 -9.10 0.60
CA ASN A 59 -20.98 -8.97 1.73
C ASN A 59 -20.60 -7.50 1.99
N VAL A 60 -21.61 -6.65 2.18
CA VAL A 60 -21.42 -5.20 2.37
C VAL A 60 -21.50 -4.81 3.83
N VAL A 61 -20.59 -3.93 4.26
CA VAL A 61 -20.61 -3.33 5.59
C VAL A 61 -20.90 -1.84 5.47
N THR A 62 -21.97 -1.39 6.11
CA THR A 62 -22.36 0.02 6.16
C THR A 62 -21.50 0.80 7.15
N SER A 63 -21.38 2.11 6.94
CA SER A 63 -20.68 3.00 7.89
C SER A 63 -21.31 2.98 9.29
N ALA A 64 -22.61 2.68 9.40
CA ALA A 64 -23.27 2.52 10.70
C ALA A 64 -22.75 1.29 11.44
N GLN A 65 -22.68 0.14 10.77
CA GLN A 65 -22.14 -1.10 11.33
C GLN A 65 -20.66 -0.95 11.74
N ILE A 66 -19.86 -0.23 10.93
CA ILE A 66 -18.46 0.07 11.27
C ILE A 66 -18.39 0.92 12.55
N ARG A 67 -19.18 1.99 12.66
CA ARG A 67 -19.20 2.86 13.85
C ARG A 67 -19.59 2.10 15.10
N GLU A 68 -20.61 1.25 15.00
CA GLU A 68 -21.05 0.42 16.12
C GLU A 68 -19.95 -0.56 16.56
N THR A 69 -19.28 -1.21 15.61
CA THR A 69 -18.18 -2.14 15.86
C THR A 69 -17.02 -1.44 16.57
N LEU A 70 -16.64 -0.25 16.10
CA LEU A 70 -15.60 0.56 16.72
C LEU A 70 -15.98 1.01 18.14
N ALA A 71 -17.24 1.40 18.36
CA ALA A 71 -17.73 1.77 19.68
C ALA A 71 -17.67 0.58 20.66
N LYS A 72 -18.10 -0.61 20.24
CA LYS A 72 -17.99 -1.85 21.03
C LYS A 72 -16.55 -2.18 21.39
N GLN A 73 -15.63 -2.11 20.43
CA GLN A 73 -14.19 -2.35 20.67
C GLN A 73 -13.59 -1.35 21.66
N ARG A 74 -13.94 -0.07 21.58
CA ARG A 74 -13.48 0.97 22.53
C ARG A 74 -14.00 0.69 23.94
N ALA A 75 -15.28 0.34 24.08
CA ALA A 75 -15.87 -0.01 25.37
C ALA A 75 -15.19 -1.23 26.01
N GLN A 76 -14.92 -2.29 25.22
CA GLN A 76 -14.21 -3.48 25.69
C GLN A 76 -12.79 -3.16 26.18
N ARG A 77 -12.04 -2.32 25.44
CA ARG A 77 -10.70 -1.87 25.86
C ARG A 77 -10.74 -1.11 27.18
N ALA A 78 -11.70 -0.18 27.33
CA ALA A 78 -11.88 0.58 28.57
C ALA A 78 -12.31 -0.31 29.76
N ALA A 79 -13.14 -1.32 29.52
CA ALA A 79 -13.52 -2.28 30.56
C ALA A 79 -12.33 -3.15 31.00
N LYS A 80 -11.46 -3.54 30.06
CA LYS A 80 -10.24 -4.31 30.36
C LYS A 80 -9.22 -3.50 31.16
N SER A 81 -9.03 -2.22 30.85
CA SER A 81 -8.12 -1.35 31.60
C SER A 81 -8.59 -1.09 33.03
N LYS A 82 -9.90 -0.94 33.26
CA LYS A 82 -10.48 -0.78 34.61
C LYS A 82 -10.39 -2.02 35.50
N LYS A 83 -10.25 -3.21 34.92
CA LYS A 83 -10.05 -4.46 35.69
C LYS A 83 -8.59 -4.73 36.06
N ALA A 84 -7.64 -4.00 35.46
CA ALA A 84 -6.21 -4.17 35.66
C ALA A 84 -5.59 -3.08 36.57
N ALA A 85 -6.41 -2.14 37.04
CA ALA A 85 -6.08 -1.11 38.04
C ALA A 85 -6.83 -1.42 39.34
#